data_AF-A0A2J0MV25-F1
#
_entry.id   AF-A0A2J0MV25-F1
#
_cell.length_a   1.000
_cell.length_b   1.000
_cell.length_c   1.000
_cell.angle_alpha   90.00
_cell.angle_beta   90.00
_cell.angle_gamma   90.00
#
_symmetry.space_group_name_H-M   'P 1'
#
loop_
_entity.id
_entity.type
_entity.pdbx_description
1 polymer ?
#
loop_
_entity_poly.entity_id
_entity_poly.type
_entity_poly.pdbx_seq_one_letter_code
_entity_poly.pdbx_strand_id
1 'polypeptide(L)'
;DGMGLSPNTRAWILTEGFREMARLIWKMGGQEETVYSVAGFGDFLATAFSDSSRNHEFGEFIGKGKTVTRALQTVRETVEGLGIIEVLHKIALKEKLNLPVLASLFDIVIQKKKATKVFEELERNL
;
A
#
# COMPACT_ATOMS: atom_id res chain seq x y z
N ASP A 1 10.58 0.24 -3.85
CA ASP A 1 11.84 -0.39 -4.30
C ASP A 1 12.02 -0.35 -5.81
N GLY A 2 11.06 -0.84 -6.62
CA GLY A 2 11.20 -0.87 -8.08
C GLY A 2 11.46 0.48 -8.79
N MET A 3 11.14 1.60 -8.16
CA MET A 3 11.46 2.95 -8.64
C MET A 3 12.91 3.40 -8.36
N GLY A 4 13.70 2.61 -7.62
CA GLY A 4 15.08 2.95 -7.23
C GLY A 4 15.19 4.04 -6.14
N LEU A 5 14.13 4.23 -5.35
CA LEU A 5 14.09 5.23 -4.27
C LEU A 5 14.93 4.82 -3.07
N SER A 6 15.29 5.80 -2.24
CA SER A 6 16.14 5.59 -1.07
C SER A 6 15.48 4.73 0.01
N PRO A 7 16.26 4.05 0.87
CA PRO A 7 15.72 3.36 2.05
C PRO A 7 14.92 4.28 2.98
N ASN A 8 15.27 5.57 3.07
CA ASN A 8 14.53 6.55 3.86
C ASN A 8 13.13 6.81 3.28
N THR A 9 13.03 6.88 1.95
CA THR A 9 11.74 7.02 1.27
C THR A 9 10.86 5.79 1.49
N ARG A 10 11.46 4.58 1.49
CA ARG A 10 10.75 3.35 1.86
C ARG A 10 10.25 3.41 3.31
N ALA A 11 11.09 3.80 4.26
CA ALA A 11 10.70 3.91 5.67
C ALA A 11 9.56 4.92 5.88
N TRP A 12 9.63 6.07 5.18
CA TRP A 12 8.59 7.09 5.20
C TRP A 12 7.25 6.56 4.70
N ILE A 13 7.19 5.97 3.50
CA ILE A 13 5.91 5.49 2.93
C ILE A 13 5.29 4.36 3.77
N LEU A 14 6.12 3.50 4.37
CA LEU A 14 5.65 2.44 5.26
C LEU A 14 5.09 3.02 6.57
N THR A 15 5.74 4.04 7.13
CA THR A 15 5.26 4.74 8.33
C THR A 15 3.90 5.40 8.07
N GLU A 16 3.77 6.09 6.94
CA GLU A 16 2.53 6.74 6.51
C GLU A 16 1.41 5.72 6.25
N GLY A 17 1.71 4.62 5.55
CA GLY A 17 0.76 3.53 5.32
C GLY A 17 0.30 2.86 6.61
N PHE A 18 1.21 2.62 7.57
CA PHE A 18 0.86 2.06 8.87
C PHE A 18 -0.04 3.01 9.68
N ARG A 19 0.24 4.32 9.64
CA ARG A 19 -0.59 5.35 10.27
C ARG A 19 -2.01 5.37 9.69
N GLU A 20 -2.15 5.21 8.38
CA GLU A 20 -3.46 5.12 7.71
C GLU A 20 -4.22 3.86 8.11
N MET A 21 -3.53 2.71 8.17
CA MET A 21 -4.11 1.46 8.63
C MET A 21 -4.63 1.59 10.07
N ALA A 22 -3.85 2.18 10.99
CA ALA A 22 -4.26 2.44 12.37
C ALA A 22 -5.52 3.32 12.44
N ARG A 23 -5.55 4.43 11.69
CA ARG A 23 -6.71 5.33 11.60
C ARG A 23 -7.97 4.62 11.12
N LEU A 24 -7.84 3.76 10.11
CA LEU A 24 -8.95 2.98 9.60
C LEU A 24 -9.47 1.99 10.66
N ILE A 25 -8.58 1.24 11.31
CA ILE A 25 -8.94 0.26 12.34
C ILE A 25 -9.70 0.94 13.48
N TRP A 26 -9.20 2.08 13.98
CA TRP A 26 -9.88 2.85 15.04
C TRP A 26 -11.26 3.36 14.59
N LYS A 27 -11.37 3.87 13.35
CA LYS A 27 -12.65 4.31 12.79
C LYS A 27 -13.66 3.17 12.71
N MET A 28 -13.20 1.94 12.52
CA MET A 28 -14.03 0.73 12.49
C MET A 28 -14.32 0.12 13.87
N GLY A 29 -13.89 0.78 14.96
CA GLY A 29 -14.11 0.32 16.34
C GLY A 29 -13.08 -0.67 16.86
N GLY A 30 -11.96 -0.83 16.14
CA GLY A 30 -10.83 -1.64 16.60
C GLY A 30 -10.08 -0.99 17.75
N GLN A 31 -9.46 -1.83 18.59
CA GLN A 31 -8.69 -1.40 19.75
C GLN A 31 -7.26 -1.04 19.35
N GLU A 32 -6.69 0.00 19.96
CA GLU A 32 -5.35 0.49 19.64
C GLU A 32 -4.28 -0.57 19.85
N GLU A 33 -4.38 -1.34 20.92
CA GLU A 33 -3.43 -2.39 21.29
C GLU A 33 -3.33 -3.48 20.22
N THR A 34 -4.41 -3.72 19.46
CA THR A 34 -4.42 -4.73 18.38
C THR A 34 -3.58 -4.31 17.18
N VAL A 35 -3.48 -3.01 16.91
CA VAL A 35 -2.67 -2.45 15.82
C VAL A 35 -1.19 -2.70 16.08
N TYR A 36 -0.75 -2.59 17.33
CA TYR A 36 0.65 -2.79 17.73
C TYR A 36 0.99 -4.24 18.09
N SER A 37 0.03 -5.16 17.96
CA SER A 37 0.26 -6.58 18.18
C SER A 37 1.09 -7.23 17.04
N VAL A 38 1.47 -8.49 17.23
CA VAL A 38 2.12 -9.29 16.17
C VAL A 38 1.24 -9.38 14.91
N ALA A 39 -0.08 -9.42 15.07
CA ALA A 39 -1.00 -9.48 13.94
C ALA A 39 -1.13 -8.15 13.17
N GLY A 40 -0.78 -7.03 13.79
CA GLY A 40 -0.82 -5.70 13.17
C GLY A 40 0.58 -5.25 12.74
N PHE A 41 1.36 -4.73 13.68
CA PHE A 41 2.71 -4.22 13.42
C PHE A 41 3.70 -5.30 13.01
N GLY A 42 3.63 -6.47 13.66
CA GLY A 42 4.53 -7.59 13.35
C GLY A 42 4.36 -8.08 11.92
N ASP A 43 3.12 -8.39 11.53
CA ASP A 43 2.78 -8.86 10.18
C ASP A 43 3.03 -7.80 9.11
N PHE A 44 2.74 -6.53 9.40
CA PHE A 44 3.05 -5.40 8.53
C PHE A 44 4.54 -5.34 8.20
N LEU A 45 5.41 -5.40 9.20
CA LEU A 45 6.86 -5.38 9.00
C LEU A 45 7.35 -6.63 8.25
N ALA A 46 6.89 -7.81 8.66
CA ALA A 46 7.28 -9.07 8.02
C ALA A 46 6.94 -9.06 6.52
N THR A 47 5.75 -8.59 6.17
CA THR A 47 5.28 -8.52 4.77
C THR A 47 5.96 -7.41 3.98
N ALA A 48 6.15 -6.23 4.59
CA ALA A 48 6.75 -5.08 3.91
C ALA A 48 8.26 -5.24 3.67
N PHE A 49 8.95 -6.03 4.48
CA PHE A 49 10.40 -6.26 4.39
C PHE A 49 10.82 -7.61 3.84
N SER A 50 9.89 -8.54 3.59
CA SER A 50 10.21 -9.82 2.98
C SER A 50 10.33 -9.71 1.46
N ASP A 51 11.50 -10.08 0.91
CA ASP A 51 11.69 -10.25 -0.53
C ASP A 51 10.81 -11.38 -1.10
N SER A 52 10.37 -12.30 -0.24
CA SER A 52 9.45 -13.33 -0.67
C SER A 52 8.04 -12.77 -0.89
N SER A 53 7.64 -11.68 -0.22
CA SER A 53 6.27 -11.16 -0.23
C SER A 53 5.77 -10.89 -1.65
N ARG A 54 4.68 -11.57 -2.05
CA ARG A 54 4.07 -11.42 -3.38
C ARG A 54 3.54 -10.00 -3.61
N ASN A 55 3.05 -9.35 -2.54
CA ASN A 55 2.64 -7.94 -2.60
C ASN A 55 3.85 -7.03 -2.84
N HIS A 56 4.98 -7.31 -2.18
CA HIS A 56 6.21 -6.55 -2.38
C HIS A 56 6.77 -6.73 -3.80
N GLU A 57 6.87 -7.97 -4.28
CA GLU A 57 7.32 -8.28 -5.64
C GLU A 57 6.42 -7.66 -6.71
N PHE A 58 5.09 -7.73 -6.53
CA PHE A 58 4.14 -7.06 -7.40
C PHE A 58 4.40 -5.54 -7.44
N GLY A 59 4.50 -4.90 -6.27
CA GLY A 59 4.81 -3.47 -6.17
C GLY A 59 6.14 -3.10 -6.79
N GLU A 60 7.15 -3.96 -6.71
CA GLU A 60 8.45 -3.76 -7.36
C GLU A 60 8.32 -3.75 -8.88
N PHE A 61 7.57 -4.69 -9.46
CA PHE A 61 7.32 -4.70 -10.91
C PHE A 61 6.57 -3.47 -11.40
N ILE A 62 5.60 -2.98 -10.63
CA ILE A 62 4.88 -1.74 -10.91
C ILE A 62 5.85 -0.55 -10.86
N GLY A 63 6.71 -0.49 -9.85
CA GLY A 63 7.75 0.53 -9.72
C GLY A 63 8.73 0.54 -10.91
N LYS A 64 9.06 -0.64 -11.45
CA LYS A 64 9.89 -0.81 -12.67
C LYS A 64 9.14 -0.44 -13.96
N GLY A 65 7.89 -0.01 -13.87
CA GLY A 65 7.10 0.46 -15.01
C GLY A 65 6.31 -0.62 -15.75
N LYS A 66 6.19 -1.84 -15.20
CA LYS A 66 5.26 -2.84 -15.77
C LYS A 66 3.82 -2.39 -15.55
N THR A 67 2.94 -2.77 -16.47
CA THR A 67 1.50 -2.61 -16.27
C THR A 67 0.99 -3.57 -15.20
N VAL A 68 -0.12 -3.24 -14.55
CA VAL A 68 -0.79 -4.10 -13.55
C VAL A 68 -0.99 -5.52 -14.08
N THR A 69 -1.54 -5.66 -15.29
CA THR A 69 -1.76 -6.97 -15.93
C THR A 69 -0.46 -7.77 -16.08
N ARG A 70 0.62 -7.12 -16.55
CA ARG A 70 1.90 -7.81 -16.78
C ARG A 70 2.62 -8.14 -15.47
N ALA A 71 2.48 -7.29 -14.46
CA ALA A 71 3.00 -7.54 -13.12
C ALA A 71 2.32 -8.77 -12.49
N LEU A 72 0.98 -8.86 -12.55
CA LEU A 72 0.23 -10.03 -12.06
C LEU A 72 0.62 -11.33 -12.77
N GLN A 73 0.76 -11.29 -14.10
CA GLN A 73 1.23 -12.45 -14.87
C GLN A 73 2.67 -12.86 -14.49
N THR A 74 3.49 -11.95 -14.00
CA THR A 74 4.88 -12.25 -13.60
C THR A 74 4.93 -12.93 -12.24
N VAL A 75 4.14 -12.47 -11.26
CA VAL A 75 4.12 -13.01 -9.89
C VAL A 75 3.57 -14.46 -9.85
N ARG A 76 2.78 -14.87 -10.86
CA ARG A 76 2.25 -16.25 -11.06
C ARG A 76 1.38 -16.81 -9.93
N GLU A 77 1.15 -16.04 -8.87
CA GLU A 77 0.32 -16.35 -7.71
C GLU A 77 -0.61 -15.17 -7.36
N THR A 78 -1.55 -15.42 -6.45
CA THR A 78 -2.54 -14.44 -6.02
C THR A 78 -1.88 -13.28 -5.25
N VAL A 79 -2.12 -12.05 -5.70
CA VAL A 79 -1.75 -10.82 -4.98
C VAL A 79 -2.94 -10.37 -4.16
N GLU A 80 -3.01 -10.77 -2.89
CA GLU A 80 -4.14 -10.53 -2.00
C GLU A 80 -4.48 -9.04 -1.84
N GLY A 81 -3.44 -8.19 -1.77
CA GLY A 81 -3.59 -6.75 -1.59
C GLY A 81 -4.33 -6.05 -2.73
N LEU A 82 -4.36 -6.64 -3.93
CA LEU A 82 -5.05 -6.06 -5.09
C LEU A 82 -6.56 -5.94 -4.88
N GLY A 83 -7.18 -7.00 -4.34
CA GLY A 83 -8.63 -7.07 -4.18
C GLY A 83 -9.14 -6.17 -3.06
N ILE A 84 -8.33 -5.95 -2.03
CA ILE A 84 -8.74 -5.21 -0.83
C ILE A 84 -8.67 -3.69 -1.04
N ILE A 85 -7.76 -3.19 -1.88
CA ILE A 85 -7.56 -1.75 -2.12
C ILE A 85 -8.85 -1.05 -2.55
N GLU A 86 -9.60 -1.62 -3.50
CA GLU A 86 -10.86 -1.03 -3.97
C GLU A 86 -11.91 -0.96 -2.86
N VAL A 87 -12.00 -2.02 -2.03
CA VAL A 87 -12.95 -2.09 -0.91
C VAL A 87 -12.59 -1.06 0.15
N LEU A 88 -11.32 -1.00 0.56
CA LEU A 88 -10.85 -0.05 1.57
C LEU A 88 -11.00 1.39 1.11
N HIS A 89 -10.72 1.68 -0.17
CA HIS A 89 -10.91 3.02 -0.72
C HIS A 89 -12.38 3.45 -0.68
N LYS A 90 -13.33 2.55 -1.00
CA LYS A 90 -14.76 2.82 -0.85
C LYS A 90 -15.17 3.07 0.61
N ILE A 91 -14.63 2.29 1.55
CA ILE A 91 -14.85 2.49 2.99
C ILE A 91 -14.31 3.86 3.43
N ALA A 92 -13.08 4.20 3.04
CA ALA A 92 -12.46 5.48 3.37
C ALA A 92 -13.31 6.68 2.91
N LEU A 93 -13.83 6.64 1.67
CA LEU A 93 -14.72 7.68 1.16
C LEU A 93 -16.04 7.76 1.92
N LYS A 94 -16.67 6.62 2.22
CA LYS A 94 -17.92 6.56 2.99
C LYS A 94 -17.73 7.15 4.40
N GLU A 95 -16.63 6.80 5.05
CA GLU A 95 -16.28 7.22 6.40
C GLU A 95 -15.61 8.61 6.45
N LYS A 96 -15.42 9.25 5.28
CA LYS A 96 -14.76 10.56 5.12
C LYS A 96 -13.36 10.61 5.72
N LEU A 97 -12.61 9.51 5.60
CA LEU A 97 -11.22 9.41 6.03
C LEU A 97 -10.28 9.94 4.93
N ASN A 98 -9.34 10.81 5.32
CA ASN A 98 -8.25 11.22 4.44
C ASN A 98 -7.08 10.24 4.55
N LEU A 99 -6.99 9.30 3.59
CA LEU A 99 -5.99 8.23 3.51
C LEU A 99 -5.22 8.32 2.18
N PRO A 100 -4.28 9.27 2.03
CA PRO A 100 -3.57 9.54 0.77
C PRO A 100 -2.71 8.39 0.23
N VAL A 101 -2.09 7.56 1.08
CA VAL A 101 -1.34 6.36 0.66
C VAL A 101 -2.30 5.34 0.05
N LEU A 102 -3.42 5.04 0.72
CA LEU A 102 -4.45 4.16 0.18
C LEU A 102 -5.04 4.69 -1.13
N ALA A 103 -5.31 6.00 -1.22
CA ALA A 103 -5.80 6.63 -2.45
C ALA A 103 -4.77 6.52 -3.59
N SER A 104 -3.48 6.69 -3.28
CA SER A 104 -2.39 6.51 -4.24
C SER A 104 -2.30 5.06 -4.74
N LEU A 105 -2.44 4.08 -3.85
CA LEU A 105 -2.48 2.67 -4.23
C LEU A 105 -3.69 2.37 -5.14
N PHE A 106 -4.87 2.91 -4.82
CA PHE A 106 -6.06 2.79 -5.66
C PHE A 106 -5.84 3.37 -7.06
N ASP A 107 -5.24 4.55 -7.15
CA ASP A 107 -4.92 5.22 -8.40
C ASP A 107 -3.95 4.42 -9.27
N ILE A 108 -2.91 3.87 -8.66
CA ILE A 108 -1.91 3.06 -9.37
C ILE A 108 -2.51 1.76 -9.89
N VAL A 109 -3.27 1.08 -9.02
CA VAL A 109 -3.60 -0.32 -9.23
C VAL A 109 -4.96 -0.50 -9.91
N ILE A 110 -5.96 0.28 -9.51
CA ILE A 110 -7.33 0.22 -10.06
C ILE A 110 -7.48 1.20 -11.23
N GLN A 111 -7.06 2.45 -11.05
CA GLN A 111 -7.12 3.45 -12.13
C GLN A 111 -5.95 3.34 -13.13
N LYS A 112 -4.97 2.47 -12.87
CA LYS A 112 -3.83 2.18 -13.75
C LYS A 112 -3.00 3.44 -14.06
N LYS A 113 -2.97 4.41 -13.14
CA LYS A 113 -2.12 5.59 -13.28
C LYS A 113 -0.64 5.22 -13.18
N LYS A 114 0.22 6.01 -13.81
CA LYS A 114 1.66 5.80 -13.77
C LYS A 114 2.18 6.01 -12.34
N ALA A 115 2.75 4.96 -11.76
CA ALA A 115 3.17 4.95 -10.36
C ALA A 115 4.13 6.10 -9.99
N THR A 116 5.07 6.46 -10.87
CA THR A 116 5.98 7.58 -10.62
C THR A 116 5.24 8.92 -10.47
N LYS A 117 4.22 9.18 -11.30
CA LYS A 117 3.43 10.42 -11.22
C LYS A 117 2.61 10.48 -9.94
N VAL A 118 1.96 9.38 -9.59
CA VAL A 118 1.18 9.30 -8.35
C VAL A 118 2.08 9.50 -7.13
N PHE A 119 3.27 8.89 -7.13
CA PHE A 119 4.23 9.06 -6.06
C PHE A 119 4.71 10.53 -5.92
N GLU A 120 5.04 11.20 -7.02
CA GLU A 120 5.39 12.62 -7.03
C GLU A 120 4.25 13.52 -6.49
N GLU A 121 2.99 13.17 -6.79
CA GLU A 121 1.82 13.88 -6.24
C GLU A 121 1.66 13.63 -4.74
N LEU A 122 1.88 12.40 -4.28
CA LEU A 122 1.83 12.05 -2.87
C LEU A 122 2.87 12.80 -2.05
N GLU A 123 4.14 12.82 -2.50
CA GLU A 123 5.23 13.55 -1.82
C GLU A 123 4.97 15.05 -1.71
N ARG A 124 4.25 15.66 -2.67
CA ARG A 124 3.93 17.09 -2.61
C ARG A 124 2.81 17.44 -1.65
N ASN A 125 1.98 16.46 -1.30
CA ASN A 125 0.73 16.66 -0.56
C ASN A 125 0.77 16.14 0.89
N LEU A 126 1.88 15.53 1.30
CA LEU A 126 2.18 15.09 2.67
C LEU A 126 3.21 16.01 3.32
#